data_AF-J3DK97-F1
#
_entry.id   AF-J3DK97-F1
#
_cell.length_a   1.000
_cell.length_b   1.000
_cell.length_c   1.000
_cell.angle_alpha   90.00
_cell.angle_beta   90.00
_cell.angle_gamma   90.00
#
_symmetry.space_group_name_H-M   'P 1'
#
loop_
_entity.id
_entity.type
_entity.pdbx_description
1 polymer ?
#
loop_
_entity_poly.entity_id
_entity_poly.type
_entity_poly.pdbx_seq_one_letter_code
_entity_poly.pdbx_strand_id
1 'polypeptide(L)'
;MNEMSFVFVGFDPYLTFAEGERGVREKIFLRADGTPTADWFHLDQDRRGFLSPLWKAGHDAYVIVAGRLGAQPTTQDFKDIVEDIRENEKGWAPYIQHAIDVGQLRLQEVDGPITTTVARALEDGSYGWLLNVLMKFVTPGVISGHFSADDFPDFEALFSAMGLIYIDDYLFTKGVNSPDMDECYGLVHSSFTSAELYRESLAAAKEAVSARGRRSASARHKPTNQLKAAAVAEWDARGTNYSGMAAFARHHHKEYEVTERTLYDWVREHRNAKS
;
A
#
# COMPACT_ATOMS: atom_id res chain seq x y z
N MET A 1 -4.94 -29.04 -22.48
CA MET A 1 -5.40 -27.70 -22.09
C MET A 1 -5.09 -26.78 -23.25
N ASN A 2 -6.11 -26.18 -23.87
CA ASN A 2 -5.89 -25.16 -24.90
C ASN A 2 -5.24 -23.94 -24.25
N GLU A 3 -4.20 -23.39 -24.88
CA GLU A 3 -3.70 -22.05 -24.57
C GLU A 3 -4.89 -21.08 -24.65
N MET A 4 -5.32 -20.58 -23.50
CA MET A 4 -6.26 -19.46 -23.46
C MET A 4 -5.54 -18.27 -24.08
N SER A 5 -5.96 -17.86 -25.27
CA SER A 5 -5.59 -16.57 -25.82
C SER A 5 -6.20 -15.50 -24.91
N PHE A 6 -5.40 -14.94 -24.01
CA PHE A 6 -5.74 -13.77 -23.21
C PHE A 6 -6.01 -12.60 -24.16
N VAL A 7 -7.25 -12.44 -24.58
CA VAL A 7 -7.75 -11.23 -25.23
C VAL A 7 -8.66 -10.61 -24.18
N PHE A 8 -8.35 -9.41 -23.69
CA PHE A 8 -9.25 -8.65 -22.82
C PHE A 8 -10.56 -8.44 -23.60
N VAL A 9 -11.64 -9.15 -23.25
CA VAL A 9 -12.91 -9.05 -24.01
C VAL A 9 -13.97 -8.26 -23.24
N GLY A 10 -13.94 -8.26 -21.90
CA GLY A 10 -15.00 -7.68 -21.06
C GLY A 10 -14.59 -6.45 -20.25
N PHE A 11 -13.40 -6.47 -19.65
CA PHE A 11 -12.85 -5.32 -18.92
C PHE A 11 -11.70 -4.72 -19.69
N ASP A 12 -12.01 -3.86 -20.66
CA ASP A 12 -10.98 -3.16 -21.38
C ASP A 12 -10.87 -1.70 -20.91
N PRO A 13 -10.00 -1.39 -19.95
CA PRO A 13 -9.74 -0.01 -19.63
C PRO A 13 -9.04 0.69 -20.83
N TYR A 14 -8.52 0.00 -21.86
CA TYR A 14 -7.96 0.64 -23.07
C TYR A 14 -8.97 1.49 -23.83
N LEU A 15 -10.24 1.11 -23.90
CA LEU A 15 -11.25 1.98 -24.51
C LEU A 15 -11.50 3.24 -23.69
N THR A 16 -11.00 3.30 -22.47
CA THR A 16 -11.07 4.47 -21.60
C THR A 16 -9.85 5.39 -21.73
N PHE A 17 -8.84 5.09 -22.56
CA PHE A 17 -7.60 5.85 -22.66
C PHE A 17 -7.21 6.20 -24.09
N ALA A 18 -6.59 7.37 -24.28
CA ALA A 18 -5.82 7.65 -25.49
C ALA A 18 -4.37 7.16 -25.28
N GLU A 19 -3.75 6.66 -26.36
CA GLU A 19 -2.34 6.28 -26.40
C GLU A 19 -1.46 7.42 -25.88
N GLY A 20 -0.63 7.16 -24.86
CA GLY A 20 0.33 8.13 -24.32
C GLY A 20 -0.14 9.05 -23.20
N GLU A 21 -1.37 8.92 -22.69
CA GLU A 21 -1.86 9.75 -21.56
C GLU A 21 -1.99 9.00 -20.23
N ARG A 22 -1.52 9.58 -19.12
CA ARG A 22 -1.74 9.00 -17.78
C ARG A 22 -3.14 9.35 -17.26
N GLY A 23 -3.96 8.35 -16.92
CA GLY A 23 -5.26 8.52 -16.24
C GLY A 23 -6.48 8.31 -17.15
N VAL A 24 -7.66 8.01 -16.57
CA VAL A 24 -8.87 7.50 -17.25
C VAL A 24 -9.64 8.61 -17.96
N ARG A 25 -9.76 8.54 -19.30
CA ARG A 25 -10.44 9.55 -20.14
C ARG A 25 -11.95 9.32 -20.26
N GLU A 26 -12.43 8.11 -20.56
CA GLU A 26 -13.86 7.86 -20.78
C GLU A 26 -14.34 6.52 -20.24
N LYS A 27 -15.42 6.44 -19.47
CA LYS A 27 -15.94 5.18 -18.91
C LYS A 27 -16.67 4.35 -19.98
N ILE A 28 -15.93 3.66 -20.84
CA ILE A 28 -16.48 2.73 -21.82
C ILE A 28 -16.50 1.34 -21.22
N PHE A 29 -17.70 0.77 -21.01
CA PHE A 29 -17.84 -0.64 -20.62
C PHE A 29 -17.99 -1.48 -21.87
N LEU A 30 -17.46 -2.70 -21.89
CA LEU A 30 -17.72 -3.64 -22.95
C LEU A 30 -18.74 -4.68 -22.50
N ARG A 31 -19.64 -5.07 -23.40
CA ARG A 31 -20.39 -6.32 -23.29
C ARG A 31 -19.46 -7.49 -23.60
N ALA A 32 -19.88 -8.71 -23.29
CA ALA A 32 -19.10 -9.92 -23.58
C ALA A 32 -18.77 -10.11 -25.08
N ASP A 33 -19.48 -9.42 -25.97
CA ASP A 33 -19.24 -9.37 -27.42
C ASP A 33 -18.30 -8.22 -27.85
N GLY A 34 -17.69 -7.49 -26.90
CA GLY A 34 -16.79 -6.39 -27.15
C GLY A 34 -17.47 -5.06 -27.53
N THR A 35 -18.81 -4.97 -27.44
CA THR A 35 -19.53 -3.74 -27.76
C THR A 35 -19.58 -2.75 -26.58
N PRO A 36 -19.30 -1.45 -26.81
CA PRO A 36 -19.48 -0.41 -25.80
C PRO A 36 -20.90 -0.37 -25.19
N THR A 37 -21.01 -0.23 -23.87
CA THR A 37 -22.27 -0.06 -23.15
C THR A 37 -22.12 0.93 -22.00
N ALA A 38 -23.22 1.59 -21.64
CA ALA A 38 -23.35 2.43 -20.44
C ALA A 38 -24.16 1.72 -19.32
N ASP A 39 -24.60 0.49 -19.55
CA ASP A 39 -25.61 -0.20 -18.76
C ASP A 39 -25.08 -0.73 -17.41
N TRP A 40 -23.76 -0.64 -17.17
CA TRP A 40 -23.11 -1.03 -15.91
C TRP A 40 -23.21 0.04 -14.80
N PHE A 41 -23.83 1.18 -15.08
CA PHE A 41 -24.22 2.14 -14.06
C PHE A 41 -25.50 1.68 -13.38
N HIS A 42 -25.43 1.38 -12.07
CA HIS A 42 -26.64 1.37 -11.26
C HIS A 42 -27.04 2.83 -11.00
N LEU A 43 -28.27 3.18 -11.38
CA LEU A 43 -28.86 4.46 -10.99
C LEU A 43 -29.31 4.33 -9.53
N ASP A 44 -28.77 5.17 -8.65
CA ASP A 44 -29.31 5.34 -7.30
C ASP A 44 -30.70 6.01 -7.36
N GLN A 45 -31.42 6.06 -6.23
CA GLN A 45 -32.71 6.75 -6.08
C GLN A 45 -32.64 8.22 -6.56
N ASP A 46 -31.46 8.86 -6.44
CA ASP A 46 -31.18 10.22 -6.90
C ASP A 46 -30.78 10.33 -8.39
N ARG A 47 -30.91 9.26 -9.18
CA ARG A 47 -30.48 9.16 -10.59
C ARG A 47 -29.00 9.46 -10.83
N ARG A 48 -28.18 9.42 -9.79
CA ARG A 48 -26.72 9.48 -9.91
C ARG A 48 -26.22 8.08 -10.23
N GLY A 49 -25.49 7.93 -11.33
CA GLY A 49 -24.86 6.66 -11.68
C GLY A 49 -23.75 6.36 -10.68
N PHE A 50 -23.86 5.26 -9.95
CA PHE A 50 -22.78 4.73 -9.12
C PHE A 50 -22.15 3.52 -9.82
N LEU A 51 -20.82 3.45 -9.74
CA LEU A 51 -20.04 2.35 -10.33
C LEU A 51 -20.20 1.10 -9.47
N SER A 52 -20.20 -0.09 -10.08
CA SER A 52 -20.11 -1.30 -9.25
C SER A 52 -18.84 -1.22 -8.39
N PRO A 53 -18.87 -1.69 -7.13
CA PRO A 53 -17.68 -1.74 -6.27
C PRO A 53 -16.47 -2.40 -6.95
N LEU A 54 -16.74 -3.41 -7.78
CA LEU A 54 -15.75 -4.14 -8.58
C LEU A 54 -15.00 -3.22 -9.56
N TRP A 55 -15.72 -2.30 -10.22
CA TRP A 55 -15.09 -1.36 -11.16
C TRP A 55 -14.18 -0.38 -10.45
N LYS A 56 -14.62 0.15 -9.30
CA LYS A 56 -13.78 1.06 -8.51
C LYS A 56 -12.49 0.35 -8.06
N ALA A 57 -12.62 -0.89 -7.58
CA ALA A 57 -11.46 -1.68 -7.18
C ALA A 57 -10.53 -1.98 -8.37
N GLY A 58 -11.09 -2.36 -9.54
CA GLY A 58 -10.31 -2.56 -10.77
C GLY A 58 -9.61 -1.28 -11.24
N HIS A 59 -10.27 -0.14 -11.18
CA HIS A 59 -9.67 1.16 -11.49
C HIS A 59 -8.45 1.45 -10.61
N ASP A 60 -8.61 1.33 -9.30
CA ASP A 60 -7.56 1.63 -8.33
C ASP A 60 -6.38 0.66 -8.51
N ALA A 61 -6.67 -0.62 -8.74
CA ALA A 61 -5.68 -1.64 -9.08
C ALA A 61 -4.91 -1.31 -10.37
N TYR A 62 -5.59 -0.83 -11.40
CA TYR A 62 -4.93 -0.44 -12.66
C TYR A 62 -3.96 0.72 -12.44
N VAL A 63 -4.34 1.74 -11.67
CA VAL A 63 -3.46 2.87 -11.36
C VAL A 63 -2.19 2.40 -10.65
N ILE A 64 -2.31 1.41 -9.75
CA ILE A 64 -1.15 0.80 -9.06
C ILE A 64 -0.24 0.10 -10.07
N VAL A 65 -0.79 -0.75 -10.94
CA VAL A 65 0.01 -1.50 -11.94
C VAL A 65 0.69 -0.54 -12.93
N ALA A 66 -0.04 0.48 -13.40
CA ALA A 66 0.52 1.51 -14.27
C ALA A 66 1.63 2.32 -13.57
N GLY A 67 1.46 2.59 -12.26
CA GLY A 67 2.47 3.20 -11.42
C GLY A 67 3.76 2.38 -11.37
N ARG A 68 3.65 1.06 -11.17
CA ARG A 68 4.78 0.13 -11.17
C ARG A 68 5.52 0.10 -12.51
N LEU A 69 4.78 0.04 -13.63
CA LEU A 69 5.38 -0.02 -14.98
C LEU A 69 5.90 1.34 -15.46
N GLY A 70 5.45 2.44 -14.84
CA GLY A 70 5.75 3.80 -15.28
C GLY A 70 5.03 4.23 -16.56
N ALA A 71 4.23 3.34 -17.16
CA ALA A 71 3.48 3.49 -18.40
C ALA A 71 2.11 2.80 -18.30
N GLN A 72 1.27 2.94 -19.32
CA GLN A 72 0.01 2.20 -19.41
C GLN A 72 0.30 0.69 -19.59
N PRO A 73 -0.23 -0.20 -18.72
CA PRO A 73 -0.02 -1.65 -18.82
C PRO A 73 -0.69 -2.26 -20.05
N THR A 74 0.06 -2.97 -20.88
CA THR A 74 -0.36 -3.72 -22.08
C THR A 74 -0.75 -5.17 -21.79
N THR A 75 -1.40 -5.81 -22.76
CA THR A 75 -1.67 -7.25 -22.68
C THR A 75 -0.38 -8.05 -22.51
N GLN A 76 0.73 -7.60 -23.12
CA GLN A 76 2.02 -8.25 -22.92
C GLN A 76 2.52 -8.05 -21.49
N ASP A 77 2.39 -6.84 -20.92
CA ASP A 77 2.77 -6.59 -19.52
C ASP A 77 2.00 -7.49 -18.55
N PHE A 78 0.71 -7.75 -18.76
CA PHE A 78 -0.04 -8.70 -17.94
C PHE A 78 0.43 -10.14 -18.11
N LYS A 79 0.81 -10.56 -19.32
CA LYS A 79 1.44 -11.88 -19.53
C LYS A 79 2.76 -11.98 -18.80
N ASP A 80 3.58 -10.93 -18.87
CA ASP A 80 4.87 -10.87 -18.20
C ASP A 80 4.69 -10.90 -16.67
N ILE A 81 3.69 -10.18 -16.14
CA ILE A 81 3.32 -10.26 -14.71
C ILE A 81 2.83 -11.67 -14.32
N VAL A 82 2.14 -12.37 -15.23
CA VAL A 82 1.74 -13.78 -15.05
C VAL A 82 2.92 -14.76 -15.18
N GLU A 83 4.06 -14.35 -15.70
CA GLU A 83 5.27 -15.16 -15.56
C GLU A 83 6.04 -14.76 -14.30
N ASP A 84 6.13 -13.47 -13.98
CA ASP A 84 6.73 -12.95 -12.75
C ASP A 84 6.15 -13.65 -11.51
N ILE A 85 4.82 -13.72 -11.37
CA ILE A 85 4.22 -14.33 -10.17
C ILE A 85 4.51 -15.84 -10.15
N ARG A 86 4.49 -16.57 -11.28
CA ARG A 86 4.88 -18.00 -11.33
C ARG A 86 6.31 -18.21 -10.89
N GLU A 87 7.22 -17.38 -11.39
CA GLU A 87 8.64 -17.46 -11.04
C GLU A 87 8.85 -17.19 -9.56
N ASN A 88 8.16 -16.18 -9.01
CA ASN A 88 8.18 -15.89 -7.58
C ASN A 88 7.65 -17.06 -6.76
N GLU A 89 6.50 -17.62 -7.11
CA GLU A 89 5.92 -18.76 -6.41
C GLU A 89 6.84 -19.98 -6.44
N LYS A 90 7.41 -20.32 -7.60
CA LYS A 90 8.39 -21.40 -7.73
C LYS A 90 9.65 -21.13 -6.90
N GLY A 91 10.14 -19.89 -6.88
CA GLY A 91 11.31 -19.49 -6.11
C GLY A 91 11.09 -19.60 -4.60
N TRP A 92 9.90 -19.25 -4.11
CA TRP A 92 9.57 -19.27 -2.69
C TRP A 92 9.06 -20.62 -2.16
N ALA A 93 8.57 -21.49 -3.03
CA ALA A 93 8.02 -22.79 -2.64
C ALA A 93 8.93 -23.63 -1.72
N PRO A 94 10.25 -23.75 -1.96
CA PRO A 94 11.13 -24.53 -1.08
C PRO A 94 11.24 -23.95 0.34
N TYR A 95 11.21 -22.62 0.47
CA TYR A 95 11.30 -21.94 1.77
C TYR A 95 10.02 -22.13 2.58
N ILE A 96 8.86 -22.02 1.93
CA ILE A 96 7.57 -22.28 2.57
C ILE A 96 7.44 -23.76 2.95
N GLN A 97 7.88 -24.68 2.08
CA GLN A 97 7.93 -26.11 2.41
C GLN A 97 8.81 -26.36 3.63
N HIS A 98 10.02 -25.78 3.67
CA HIS A 98 10.90 -25.92 4.82
C HIS A 98 10.24 -25.42 6.12
N ALA A 99 9.58 -24.25 6.08
CA ALA A 99 8.86 -23.70 7.23
C ALA A 99 7.74 -24.64 7.74
N ILE A 100 7.07 -25.36 6.83
CA ILE A 100 6.09 -26.40 7.19
C ILE A 100 6.80 -27.60 7.84
N ASP A 101 7.87 -28.09 7.22
CA ASP A 101 8.60 -29.28 7.67
C ASP A 101 9.18 -29.10 9.09
N VAL A 102 9.64 -27.89 9.43
CA VAL A 102 10.15 -27.56 10.78
C VAL A 102 9.06 -27.12 11.76
N GLY A 103 7.78 -27.15 11.34
CA GLY A 103 6.64 -26.80 12.18
C GLY A 103 6.49 -25.30 12.51
N GLN A 104 7.15 -24.42 11.76
CA GLN A 104 7.01 -22.97 11.89
C GLN A 104 5.76 -22.44 11.19
N LEU A 105 5.27 -23.15 10.19
CA LEU A 105 4.09 -22.79 9.42
C LEU A 105 3.14 -23.99 9.31
N ARG A 106 1.83 -23.73 9.45
CA ARG A 106 0.78 -24.71 9.18
C ARG A 106 -0.20 -24.09 8.20
N LEU A 107 -0.28 -24.66 7.00
CA LEU A 107 -1.21 -24.24 5.96
C LEU A 107 -2.45 -25.14 5.98
N GLN A 108 -3.61 -24.51 6.10
CA GLN A 108 -4.90 -25.19 6.10
C GLN A 108 -5.95 -24.23 5.53
N GLU A 109 -6.68 -24.67 4.52
CA GLU A 109 -7.86 -23.95 4.05
C GLU A 109 -9.00 -24.08 5.06
N VAL A 110 -9.93 -23.12 5.06
CA VAL A 110 -10.97 -22.97 6.09
C VAL A 110 -11.72 -24.28 6.40
N ASP A 111 -11.96 -25.10 5.37
CA ASP A 111 -12.57 -26.43 5.49
C ASP A 111 -11.77 -27.54 4.76
N GLY A 112 -10.50 -27.26 4.41
CA GLY A 112 -9.66 -28.15 3.61
C GLY A 112 -8.67 -28.98 4.43
N PRO A 113 -8.02 -29.97 3.79
CA PRO A 113 -6.94 -30.72 4.42
C PRO A 113 -5.75 -29.80 4.71
N ILE A 114 -4.91 -30.20 5.67
CA ILE A 114 -3.62 -29.54 5.91
C ILE A 114 -2.75 -29.74 4.67
N THR A 115 -2.21 -28.65 4.13
CA THR A 115 -1.24 -28.71 3.04
C THR A 115 0.11 -29.17 3.60
N THR A 116 0.53 -30.38 3.21
CA THR A 116 1.82 -30.96 3.60
C THR A 116 2.87 -30.88 2.49
N THR A 117 2.45 -30.59 1.25
CA THR A 117 3.33 -30.51 0.08
C THR A 117 2.99 -29.29 -0.76
N VAL A 118 3.82 -28.26 -0.70
CA VAL A 118 3.63 -26.98 -1.41
C VAL A 118 3.66 -27.17 -2.91
N ALA A 119 4.55 -28.01 -3.44
CA ALA A 119 4.66 -28.27 -4.88
C ALA A 119 3.34 -28.80 -5.47
N ARG A 120 2.68 -29.73 -4.78
CA ARG A 120 1.38 -30.26 -5.20
C ARG A 120 0.28 -29.20 -5.10
N ALA A 121 0.28 -28.40 -4.03
CA ALA A 121 -0.68 -27.31 -3.87
C ALA A 121 -0.53 -26.23 -4.95
N LEU A 122 0.68 -26.02 -5.49
CA LEU A 122 0.90 -25.12 -6.62
C LEU A 122 0.38 -25.67 -7.95
N GLU A 123 0.40 -26.99 -8.15
CA GLU A 123 -0.15 -27.63 -9.34
C GLU A 123 -1.68 -27.58 -9.36
N ASP A 124 -2.29 -27.77 -8.19
CA ASP A 124 -3.75 -27.83 -8.02
C ASP A 124 -4.38 -26.45 -7.69
N GLY A 125 -3.57 -25.47 -7.30
CA GLY A 125 -4.02 -24.20 -6.74
C GLY A 125 -4.29 -23.10 -7.77
N SER A 126 -5.03 -22.08 -7.33
CA SER A 126 -5.22 -20.86 -8.12
C SER A 126 -3.93 -20.05 -8.19
N TYR A 127 -3.82 -19.29 -9.28
CA TYR A 127 -2.68 -18.43 -9.53
C TYR A 127 -2.47 -17.42 -8.39
N GLY A 128 -1.25 -17.29 -7.88
CA GLY A 128 -0.92 -16.35 -6.80
C GLY A 128 -1.35 -16.80 -5.39
N TRP A 129 -1.80 -18.05 -5.23
CA TRP A 129 -2.10 -18.64 -3.93
C TRP A 129 -0.89 -18.59 -2.99
N LEU A 130 0.27 -19.03 -3.46
CA LEU A 130 1.48 -19.07 -2.63
C LEU A 130 2.02 -17.65 -2.41
N LEU A 131 1.82 -16.75 -3.37
CA LEU A 131 2.13 -15.33 -3.17
C LEU A 131 1.32 -14.75 -2.00
N ASN A 132 0.04 -15.11 -1.86
CA ASN A 132 -0.81 -14.68 -0.74
C ASN A 132 -0.32 -15.26 0.60
N VAL A 133 0.02 -16.55 0.61
CA VAL A 133 0.64 -17.20 1.78
C VAL A 133 1.93 -16.49 2.18
N LEU A 134 2.82 -16.22 1.22
CA LEU A 134 4.08 -15.53 1.43
C LEU A 134 3.85 -14.13 2.01
N MET A 135 2.98 -13.31 1.39
CA MET A 135 2.63 -11.99 1.88
C MET A 135 2.20 -12.04 3.35
N LYS A 136 1.26 -12.94 3.71
CA LYS A 136 0.78 -13.07 5.10
C LYS A 136 1.88 -13.49 6.07
N PHE A 137 2.80 -14.35 5.62
CA PHE A 137 3.92 -14.81 6.43
C PHE A 137 4.96 -13.71 6.66
N VAL A 138 5.29 -12.91 5.63
CA VAL A 138 6.38 -11.92 5.70
C VAL A 138 5.93 -10.57 6.24
N THR A 139 4.66 -10.19 6.06
CA THR A 139 4.11 -8.89 6.46
C THR A 139 4.41 -8.55 7.93
N PRO A 140 4.23 -9.44 8.92
CA PRO A 140 4.60 -9.15 10.31
C PRO A 140 6.09 -8.83 10.50
N GLY A 141 6.96 -9.52 9.75
CA GLY A 141 8.41 -9.29 9.76
C GLY A 141 8.79 -7.93 9.17
N VAL A 142 8.13 -7.54 8.09
CA VAL A 142 8.30 -6.20 7.47
C VAL A 142 7.77 -5.09 8.41
N ILE A 143 6.58 -5.25 8.98
CA ILE A 143 6.00 -4.27 9.93
C ILE A 143 6.92 -4.05 11.14
N SER A 144 7.48 -5.14 11.67
CA SER A 144 8.37 -5.09 12.82
C SER A 144 9.80 -4.62 12.49
N GLY A 145 10.12 -4.44 11.21
CA GLY A 145 11.43 -3.98 10.73
C GLY A 145 12.53 -5.05 10.75
N HIS A 146 12.17 -6.33 10.85
CA HIS A 146 13.14 -7.44 10.71
C HIS A 146 13.57 -7.66 9.26
N PHE A 147 12.70 -7.28 8.31
CA PHE A 147 12.97 -7.37 6.88
C PHE A 147 12.67 -6.03 6.20
N SER A 148 13.35 -5.73 5.08
CA SER A 148 12.93 -4.64 4.20
C SER A 148 11.74 -5.09 3.36
N ALA A 149 10.83 -4.17 3.03
CA ALA A 149 9.79 -4.45 2.05
C ALA A 149 10.40 -4.74 0.66
N ASP A 150 11.52 -4.11 0.35
CA ASP A 150 12.23 -4.26 -0.93
C ASP A 150 12.91 -5.63 -1.11
N ASP A 151 13.00 -6.43 -0.04
CA ASP A 151 13.53 -7.80 -0.08
C ASP A 151 12.50 -8.80 -0.64
N PHE A 152 11.25 -8.36 -0.85
CA PHE A 152 10.13 -9.19 -1.27
C PHE A 152 9.50 -8.68 -2.56
N PRO A 153 8.68 -9.51 -3.23
CA PRO A 153 7.94 -9.08 -4.41
C PRO A 153 7.03 -7.89 -4.08
N ASP A 154 6.74 -7.05 -5.08
CA ASP A 154 5.78 -5.95 -4.97
C ASP A 154 4.35 -6.50 -4.86
N PHE A 155 3.99 -6.96 -3.66
CA PHE A 155 2.71 -7.62 -3.40
C PHE A 155 1.53 -6.74 -3.79
N GLU A 156 1.59 -5.42 -3.54
CA GLU A 156 0.49 -4.51 -3.88
C GLU A 156 0.22 -4.53 -5.39
N ALA A 157 1.26 -4.37 -6.21
CA ALA A 157 1.11 -4.36 -7.65
C ALA A 157 0.78 -5.75 -8.22
N LEU A 158 1.38 -6.81 -7.70
CA LEU A 158 1.12 -8.19 -8.17
C LEU A 158 -0.32 -8.62 -7.88
N PHE A 159 -0.84 -8.38 -6.66
CA PHE A 159 -2.24 -8.67 -6.35
C PHE A 159 -3.22 -7.75 -7.07
N SER A 160 -2.85 -6.49 -7.31
CA SER A 160 -3.65 -5.58 -8.14
C SER A 160 -3.77 -6.10 -9.57
N ALA A 161 -2.66 -6.56 -10.17
CA ALA A 161 -2.66 -7.17 -11.49
C ALA A 161 -3.48 -8.47 -11.53
N MET A 162 -3.36 -9.34 -10.52
CA MET A 162 -4.18 -10.54 -10.41
C MET A 162 -5.67 -10.23 -10.34
N GLY A 163 -6.07 -9.26 -9.51
CA GLY A 163 -7.47 -8.87 -9.41
C GLY A 163 -8.02 -8.35 -10.74
N LEU A 164 -7.22 -7.63 -11.52
CA LEU A 164 -7.58 -7.21 -12.88
C LEU A 164 -7.77 -8.39 -13.84
N ILE A 165 -6.88 -9.39 -13.79
CA ILE A 165 -6.99 -10.60 -14.60
C ILE A 165 -8.28 -11.36 -14.25
N TYR A 166 -8.54 -11.56 -12.96
CA TYR A 166 -9.75 -12.26 -12.50
C TYR A 166 -11.04 -11.48 -12.74
N ILE A 167 -11.00 -10.14 -12.88
CA ILE A 167 -12.18 -9.36 -13.29
C ILE A 167 -12.64 -9.80 -14.67
N ASP A 168 -11.72 -9.99 -15.63
CA ASP A 168 -12.09 -10.39 -16.98
C ASP A 168 -12.70 -11.80 -16.98
N ASP A 169 -12.12 -12.73 -16.22
CA ASP A 169 -12.69 -14.06 -15.98
C ASP A 169 -14.11 -13.99 -15.38
N TYR A 170 -14.30 -13.17 -14.36
CA TYR A 170 -15.62 -12.93 -13.75
C TYR A 170 -16.65 -12.37 -14.76
N LEU A 171 -16.24 -11.41 -15.59
CA LEU A 171 -17.13 -10.85 -16.61
C LEU A 171 -17.51 -11.87 -17.68
N PHE A 172 -16.54 -12.69 -18.10
CA PHE A 172 -16.78 -13.77 -19.06
C PHE A 172 -17.76 -14.81 -18.49
N THR A 173 -17.48 -15.34 -17.29
CA THR A 173 -18.33 -16.32 -16.61
C THR A 173 -19.76 -15.80 -16.38
N LYS A 174 -19.89 -14.53 -16.00
CA LYS A 174 -21.20 -13.86 -15.88
C LYS A 174 -21.93 -13.75 -17.22
N GLY A 175 -21.22 -13.43 -18.31
CA GLY A 175 -21.80 -13.31 -19.65
C GLY A 175 -22.36 -14.62 -20.19
N VAL A 176 -21.73 -15.75 -19.85
CA VAL A 176 -22.18 -17.09 -20.23
C VAL A 176 -23.06 -17.78 -19.18
N ASN A 177 -23.37 -17.09 -18.07
CA ASN A 177 -24.13 -17.61 -16.93
C ASN A 177 -23.54 -18.93 -16.36
N SER A 178 -22.21 -18.97 -16.21
CA SER A 178 -21.48 -20.11 -15.64
C SER A 178 -21.75 -20.25 -14.13
N PRO A 179 -21.82 -21.47 -13.58
CA PRO A 179 -21.85 -21.69 -12.13
C PRO A 179 -20.60 -21.20 -11.39
N ASP A 180 -19.48 -21.01 -12.08
CA ASP A 180 -18.18 -20.64 -11.48
C ASP A 180 -18.08 -19.14 -11.13
N MET A 181 -19.14 -18.37 -11.37
CA MET A 181 -19.16 -16.91 -11.18
C MET A 181 -18.78 -16.48 -9.74
N ASP A 182 -19.27 -17.21 -8.73
CA ASP A 182 -19.01 -16.91 -7.32
C ASP A 182 -17.53 -17.15 -6.97
N GLU A 183 -16.91 -18.16 -7.56
CA GLU A 183 -15.49 -18.46 -7.39
C GLU A 183 -14.63 -17.35 -8.00
N CYS A 184 -14.91 -16.95 -9.25
CA CYS A 184 -14.21 -15.83 -9.90
C CYS A 184 -14.37 -14.53 -9.10
N TYR A 185 -15.58 -14.23 -8.60
CA TYR A 185 -15.79 -13.07 -7.75
C TYR A 185 -14.97 -13.13 -6.45
N GLY A 186 -14.88 -14.32 -5.83
CA GLY A 186 -14.04 -14.58 -4.67
C GLY A 186 -12.56 -14.31 -4.94
N LEU A 187 -12.05 -14.75 -6.09
CA LEU A 187 -10.65 -14.52 -6.51
C LEU A 187 -10.35 -13.03 -6.71
N VAL A 188 -11.25 -12.29 -7.37
CA VAL A 188 -11.11 -10.83 -7.52
C VAL A 188 -11.06 -10.14 -6.16
N HIS A 189 -12.04 -10.43 -5.30
CA HIS A 189 -12.14 -9.77 -4.00
C HIS A 189 -10.94 -10.10 -3.11
N SER A 190 -10.52 -11.36 -3.09
CA SER A 190 -9.35 -11.82 -2.32
C SER A 190 -8.07 -11.12 -2.78
N SER A 191 -7.88 -10.95 -4.10
CA SER A 191 -6.73 -10.27 -4.66
C SER A 191 -6.68 -8.81 -4.23
N PHE A 192 -7.76 -8.05 -4.45
CA PHE A 192 -7.80 -6.64 -4.06
C PHE A 192 -7.68 -6.43 -2.55
N THR A 193 -8.34 -7.28 -1.75
CA THR A 193 -8.22 -7.20 -0.29
C THR A 193 -6.78 -7.47 0.16
N SER A 194 -6.08 -8.41 -0.49
CA SER A 194 -4.67 -8.69 -0.17
C SER A 194 -3.75 -7.51 -0.53
N ALA A 195 -3.96 -6.89 -1.70
CA ALA A 195 -3.24 -5.69 -2.10
C ALA A 195 -3.43 -4.54 -1.09
N GLU A 196 -4.68 -4.26 -0.73
CA GLU A 196 -5.04 -3.20 0.21
C GLU A 196 -4.47 -3.45 1.60
N LEU A 197 -4.63 -4.67 2.14
CA LEU A 197 -4.10 -5.06 3.44
C LEU A 197 -2.59 -4.86 3.52
N TYR A 198 -1.87 -5.25 2.47
CA TYR A 198 -0.42 -5.08 2.43
C TYR A 198 -0.02 -3.60 2.43
N ARG A 199 -0.64 -2.78 1.56
CA ARG A 199 -0.40 -1.33 1.51
C ARG A 199 -0.63 -0.66 2.86
N GLU A 200 -1.78 -0.92 3.48
CA GLU A 200 -2.15 -0.34 4.77
C GLU A 200 -1.18 -0.74 5.88
N SER A 201 -0.76 -2.01 5.87
CA SER A 201 0.23 -2.55 6.79
C SER A 201 1.57 -1.80 6.68
N LEU A 202 2.05 -1.56 5.45
CA LEU A 202 3.28 -0.81 5.22
C LEU A 202 3.16 0.66 5.63
N ALA A 203 2.02 1.29 5.33
CA ALA A 203 1.77 2.68 5.71
C ALA A 203 1.79 2.84 7.24
N ALA A 204 1.09 1.96 7.96
CA ALA A 204 1.06 1.93 9.42
C ALA A 204 2.47 1.70 10.01
N ALA A 205 3.25 0.79 9.43
CA ALA A 205 4.63 0.54 9.86
C ALA A 205 5.51 1.78 9.71
N LYS A 206 5.45 2.45 8.54
CA LYS A 206 6.21 3.70 8.27
C LYS A 206 5.81 4.83 9.22
N GLU A 207 4.51 4.95 9.53
CA GLU A 207 4.03 5.93 10.49
C GLU A 207 4.52 5.64 11.91
N ALA A 208 4.48 4.37 12.34
CA ALA A 208 4.97 3.96 13.66
C ALA A 208 6.47 4.25 13.83
N VAL A 209 7.29 3.95 12.82
CA VAL A 209 8.73 4.27 12.81
C VAL A 209 8.94 5.79 12.88
N SER A 210 8.21 6.56 12.08
CA SER A 210 8.27 8.03 12.09
C SER A 210 7.86 8.62 13.44
N ALA A 211 6.80 8.09 14.05
CA ALA A 211 6.34 8.49 15.38
C ALA A 211 7.37 8.17 16.47
N ARG A 212 8.03 7.00 16.40
CA ARG A 212 9.14 6.65 17.30
C ARG A 212 10.31 7.62 17.12
N GLY A 213 10.69 7.95 15.88
CA GLY A 213 11.71 8.95 15.57
C GLY A 213 11.39 10.32 16.18
N ARG A 214 10.15 10.79 16.01
CA ARG A 214 9.67 12.05 16.64
C ARG A 214 9.74 11.98 18.16
N ARG A 215 9.30 10.89 18.79
CA ARG A 215 9.38 10.72 20.25
C ARG A 215 10.81 10.70 20.75
N SER A 216 11.71 9.99 20.08
CA SER A 216 13.14 9.94 20.41
C SER A 216 13.82 11.30 20.24
N ALA A 217 13.52 12.03 19.16
CA ALA A 217 14.00 13.40 18.95
C ALA A 217 13.48 14.33 20.05
N SER A 218 12.17 14.32 20.33
CA SER A 218 11.57 15.11 21.41
C SER A 218 12.14 14.76 22.78
N ALA A 219 12.41 13.49 23.06
CA ALA A 219 13.06 13.05 24.31
C ALA A 219 14.51 13.58 24.40
N ARG A 220 15.27 13.56 23.30
CA ARG A 220 16.63 14.10 23.23
C ARG A 220 16.66 15.63 23.41
N HIS A 221 15.64 16.33 22.92
CA HIS A 221 15.48 17.77 23.10
C HIS A 221 14.78 18.16 24.40
N LYS A 222 14.33 17.21 25.22
CA LYS A 222 13.65 17.49 26.50
C LYS A 222 14.51 18.32 27.47
N PRO A 223 15.82 18.05 27.67
CA PRO A 223 16.67 18.89 28.50
C PRO A 223 16.80 20.31 27.95
N THR A 224 17.02 20.45 26.64
CA THR A 224 17.10 21.75 25.96
C THR A 224 15.79 22.54 26.04
N ASN A 225 14.64 21.86 25.93
CA ASN A 225 13.32 22.49 26.05
C ASN A 225 13.03 22.94 27.48
N GLN A 226 13.48 22.18 28.49
CA GLN A 226 13.40 22.60 29.89
C GLN A 226 14.27 23.83 30.16
N LEU A 227 15.50 23.85 29.62
CA LEU A 227 16.38 25.01 29.69
C LEU A 227 15.80 26.23 28.95
N LYS A 228 15.19 26.03 27.77
CA LYS A 228 14.47 27.09 27.04
C LYS A 228 13.32 27.65 27.88
N ALA A 229 12.50 26.80 28.48
CA ALA A 229 11.40 27.24 29.34
C ALA A 229 11.89 28.02 30.57
N ALA A 230 12.96 27.55 31.23
CA ALA A 230 13.56 28.23 32.37
C ALA A 230 14.14 29.61 31.97
N ALA A 231 14.90 29.68 30.87
CA ALA A 231 15.47 30.90 30.34
C ALA A 231 14.40 31.95 30.00
N VAL A 232 13.32 31.51 29.37
CA VAL A 232 12.19 32.37 29.00
C VAL A 232 11.43 32.85 30.25
N ALA A 233 11.23 31.99 31.24
CA ALA A 233 10.60 32.37 32.51
C ALA A 233 11.47 33.36 33.31
N GLU A 234 12.79 33.20 33.30
CA GLU A 234 13.71 34.15 33.92
C GLU A 234 13.69 35.50 33.19
N TRP A 235 13.64 35.49 31.86
CA TRP A 235 13.45 36.72 31.10
C TRP A 235 12.14 37.42 31.46
N ASP A 236 11.03 36.69 31.58
CA ASP A 236 9.75 37.27 32.00
C ASP A 236 9.82 37.87 33.43
N ALA A 237 10.59 37.25 34.33
CA ALA A 237 10.71 37.69 35.72
C ALA A 237 11.68 38.86 35.93
N ARG A 238 12.79 38.89 35.18
CA ARG A 238 13.94 39.77 35.45
C ARG A 238 14.47 40.51 34.22
N GLY A 239 13.91 40.27 33.03
CA GLY A 239 14.42 40.81 31.76
C GLY A 239 14.49 42.33 31.69
N THR A 240 13.66 43.02 32.46
CA THR A 240 13.65 44.49 32.60
C THR A 240 14.87 45.05 33.32
N ASN A 241 15.60 44.23 34.08
CA ASN A 241 16.85 44.63 34.76
C ASN A 241 18.04 44.72 33.79
N TYR A 242 17.87 44.28 32.55
CA TYR A 242 18.89 44.31 31.51
C TYR A 242 18.53 45.37 30.47
N SER A 243 19.54 45.97 29.83
CA SER A 243 19.34 46.96 28.76
C SER A 243 18.66 46.40 27.50
N GLY A 244 18.45 45.08 27.44
CA GLY A 244 17.66 44.41 26.41
C GLY A 244 17.94 42.90 26.33
N MET A 245 17.24 42.21 25.43
CA MET A 245 17.37 40.75 25.23
C MET A 245 18.82 40.32 24.92
N ALA A 246 19.56 41.14 24.17
CA ALA A 246 20.98 40.87 23.84
C ALA A 246 21.91 41.02 25.05
N ALA A 247 21.57 41.90 26.01
CA ALA A 247 22.36 42.01 27.25
C ALA A 247 22.07 40.82 28.18
N PHE A 248 20.81 40.42 28.31
CA PHE A 248 20.42 39.20 29.03
C PHE A 248 21.12 37.95 28.45
N ALA A 249 21.10 37.78 27.13
CA ALA A 249 21.75 36.64 26.48
C ALA A 249 23.27 36.59 26.72
N ARG A 250 23.96 37.74 26.67
CA ARG A 250 25.39 37.85 26.98
C ARG A 250 25.72 37.36 28.39
N HIS A 251 24.91 37.76 29.37
CA HIS A 251 25.17 37.43 30.77
C HIS A 251 24.81 35.99 31.14
N HIS A 252 23.73 35.43 30.58
CA HIS A 252 23.15 34.18 31.06
C HIS A 252 23.35 32.95 30.16
N HIS A 253 23.88 33.09 28.93
CA HIS A 253 23.97 31.94 27.99
C HIS A 253 24.71 30.72 28.54
N LYS A 254 25.75 30.93 29.37
CA LYS A 254 26.53 29.85 29.98
C LYS A 254 25.73 29.05 31.00
N GLU A 255 24.81 29.67 31.73
CA GLU A 255 23.97 29.01 32.74
C GLU A 255 22.98 28.03 32.10
N TYR A 256 22.64 28.26 30.84
CA TYR A 256 21.76 27.41 30.04
C TYR A 256 22.53 26.49 29.07
N GLU A 257 23.86 26.43 29.17
CA GLU A 257 24.73 25.60 28.31
C GLU A 257 24.51 25.81 26.80
N VAL A 258 24.11 27.01 26.39
CA VAL A 258 23.87 27.38 24.98
C VAL A 258 24.72 28.56 24.55
N THR A 259 24.73 28.83 23.24
CA THR A 259 25.38 30.04 22.72
C THR A 259 24.55 31.29 23.03
N GLU A 260 25.21 32.44 23.10
CA GLU A 260 24.54 33.75 23.22
C GLU A 260 23.45 33.93 22.15
N ARG A 261 23.75 33.55 20.90
CA ARG A 261 22.80 33.63 19.78
C ARG A 261 21.56 32.77 20.03
N THR A 262 21.75 31.52 20.47
CA THR A 262 20.64 30.60 20.76
C THR A 262 19.74 31.14 21.88
N LEU A 263 20.32 31.64 22.97
CA LEU A 263 19.56 32.22 24.08
C LEU A 263 18.81 33.49 23.65
N TYR A 264 19.45 34.35 22.85
CA TYR A 264 18.80 35.52 22.28
C TYR A 264 17.60 35.15 21.40
N ASP A 265 17.77 34.17 20.51
CA ASP A 265 16.71 33.71 19.60
C ASP A 265 15.51 33.15 20.38
N TRP A 266 15.74 32.36 21.44
CA TRP A 266 14.67 31.86 22.31
C TRP A 266 13.83 32.97 22.95
N VAL A 267 14.49 33.98 23.51
CA VAL A 267 13.81 35.12 24.15
C VAL A 267 13.09 35.98 23.12
N ARG A 268 13.69 36.21 21.95
CA ARG A 268 13.09 36.97 20.85
C ARG A 268 11.83 36.30 20.32
N GLU A 269 11.88 34.98 20.07
CA GLU A 269 10.72 34.19 19.64
C GLU A 269 9.56 34.30 20.65
N HIS A 270 9.85 34.15 21.95
CA HIS A 270 8.84 34.27 23.00
C HIS A 270 8.21 35.66 23.05
N ARG A 271 9.02 36.71 22.95
CA ARG A 271 8.52 38.09 22.92
C ARG A 271 7.61 38.33 21.71
N ASN A 272 7.98 37.82 20.54
CA ASN A 272 7.18 37.92 19.34
C ASN A 272 5.86 37.13 19.46
N ALA A 273 5.86 35.97 20.13
CA ALA A 273 4.65 35.19 20.36
C ALA A 273 3.70 35.83 21.39
N LYS A 274 4.20 36.72 22.26
CA LYS A 274 3.42 37.50 23.23
C LYS A 274 2.92 38.86 22.69
N SER A 275 3.46 39.34 21.58
CA SER A 275 3.12 40.64 20.97
C SER A 275 1.98 40.49 19.97
#